data_AF-A0A445DGI3-F1
#
_entry.id   AF-A0A445DGI3-F1
#
_cell.length_a   1.000
_cell.length_b   1.000
_cell.length_c   1.000
_cell.angle_alpha   90.00
_cell.angle_beta   90.00
_cell.angle_gamma   90.00
#
_symmetry.space_group_name_H-M   'P 1'
#
loop_
_entity.id
_entity.type
_entity.pdbx_description
1 polymer ?
#
loop_
_entity_poly.entity_id
_entity_poly.type
_entity_poly.pdbx_seq_one_letter_code
_entity_poly.pdbx_strand_id
1 'polypeptide(L)'
;MDLGIRFFLFHTLQVLTGTKIRYWRNAIDSSLFKQWLHNLQSEIEILADGTLALRQVLIQGVDMFGKRIGFLKFKADIYKPVPGIVFARGPAVTVLILLESDGETYAVLTEQARVPTGRIILELPTGMLDDDKGDFIGTGVEEETGIKFKLEDMVDLTAFLDSSTGCRFFPSPASIGMDNLNA
;
A
#
# COMPACT_ATOMS: atom_id res chain seq x y z
N MET A 1 -6.82 3.32 35.01
CA MET A 1 -7.22 2.18 34.16
C MET A 1 -8.57 2.52 33.60
N ASP A 2 -8.65 2.77 32.29
CA ASP A 2 -9.92 2.88 31.58
C ASP A 2 -9.67 2.56 30.11
N LEU A 3 -9.82 1.28 29.75
CA LEU A 3 -9.58 0.77 28.40
C LEU A 3 -10.88 0.89 27.60
N GLY A 4 -11.23 2.12 27.20
CA GLY A 4 -12.45 2.40 26.45
C GLY A 4 -12.37 1.91 25.01
N ILE A 5 -12.69 0.63 24.77
CA ILE A 5 -12.95 0.07 23.44
C ILE A 5 -14.32 0.59 22.98
N ARG A 6 -14.38 1.28 21.82
CA ARG A 6 -15.64 1.69 21.19
C ARG A 6 -16.02 0.68 20.10
N PHE A 7 -17.21 0.12 20.20
CA PHE A 7 -17.78 -0.82 19.25
C PHE A 7 -18.63 -0.06 18.22
N PHE A 8 -18.47 -0.35 16.94
CA PHE A 8 -19.40 0.06 15.89
C PHE A 8 -19.90 -1.18 15.15
N LEU A 9 -21.22 -1.27 14.96
CA LEU A 9 -21.89 -2.41 14.36
C LEU A 9 -22.37 -2.03 12.95
N PHE A 10 -21.66 -2.49 11.91
CA PHE A 10 -22.22 -2.56 10.56
C PHE A 10 -22.89 -3.93 10.39
N HIS A 11 -24.01 -4.16 11.09
CA HIS A 11 -24.87 -5.37 11.21
C HIS A 11 -24.22 -6.77 11.36
N THR A 12 -22.98 -7.02 10.97
CA THR A 12 -22.18 -8.25 11.17
C THR A 12 -20.69 -8.00 11.41
N LEU A 13 -20.13 -6.81 11.11
CA LEU A 13 -18.72 -6.49 11.33
C LEU A 13 -18.50 -5.61 12.56
N GLN A 14 -17.65 -6.05 13.50
CA GLN A 14 -17.20 -5.23 14.63
C GLN A 14 -15.84 -4.59 14.34
N VAL A 15 -15.75 -3.25 14.38
CA VAL A 15 -14.47 -2.54 14.32
C VAL A 15 -14.13 -2.00 15.71
N LEU A 16 -12.98 -2.43 16.25
CA LEU A 16 -12.43 -1.99 17.52
C LEU A 16 -11.21 -1.10 17.28
N THR A 17 -10.95 -0.22 18.24
CA THR A 17 -9.74 0.61 18.26
C THR A 17 -9.00 0.34 19.57
N GLY A 18 -7.67 0.17 19.49
CA GLY A 18 -6.82 0.29 20.67
C GLY A 18 -6.91 1.71 21.27
N THR A 19 -6.53 1.89 22.53
CA THR A 19 -6.58 3.16 23.28
C THR A 19 -6.39 4.41 22.43
N LYS A 20 -7.39 5.33 22.47
CA LYS A 20 -7.40 6.67 21.84
C LYS A 20 -6.62 6.78 20.51
N ILE A 21 -6.88 5.88 19.56
CA ILE A 21 -6.37 6.06 18.19
C ILE A 21 -7.00 7.33 17.60
N ARG A 22 -6.16 8.33 17.35
CA ARG A 22 -6.55 9.54 16.61
C ARG A 22 -6.82 9.14 15.16
N TYR A 23 -7.79 9.78 14.52
CA TYR A 23 -8.14 9.55 13.11
C TYR A 23 -8.74 8.18 12.77
N TRP A 24 -9.26 7.42 13.74
CA TRP A 24 -9.90 6.12 13.45
C TRP A 24 -11.10 6.22 12.49
N ARG A 25 -11.86 7.32 12.52
CA ARG A 25 -12.94 7.56 11.56
C ARG A 25 -12.39 7.68 10.15
N ASN A 26 -11.38 8.53 9.98
CA ASN A 26 -10.67 8.68 8.72
C ASN A 26 -10.12 7.33 8.23
N ALA A 27 -9.63 6.48 9.13
CA ALA A 27 -9.15 5.14 8.78
C ALA A 27 -10.25 4.27 8.16
N ILE A 28 -11.41 4.16 8.79
CA ILE A 28 -12.55 3.40 8.25
C ILE A 28 -13.09 4.03 6.96
N ASP A 29 -13.07 5.36 6.88
CA ASP A 29 -13.58 6.11 5.72
C ASP A 29 -12.60 6.16 4.54
N SER A 30 -11.34 5.78 4.75
CA SER A 30 -10.28 5.80 3.74
C SER A 30 -10.52 4.81 2.60
N SER A 31 -9.99 5.14 1.42
CA SER A 31 -9.90 4.22 0.27
C SER A 31 -9.20 2.92 0.65
N LEU A 32 -8.09 3.01 1.41
CA LEU A 32 -7.31 1.84 1.85
C LEU A 32 -8.17 0.80 2.58
N PHE A 33 -8.98 1.23 3.55
CA PHE A 33 -9.82 0.32 4.33
C PHE A 33 -11.00 -0.21 3.53
N LYS A 34 -11.69 0.69 2.82
CA LYS A 34 -12.86 0.34 2.00
C LYS A 34 -12.48 -0.63 0.89
N GLN A 35 -11.30 -0.46 0.30
CA GLN A 35 -10.83 -1.33 -0.76
C GLN A 35 -10.42 -2.70 -0.26
N TRP A 36 -9.74 -2.77 0.89
CA TRP A 36 -9.44 -4.04 1.54
C TRP A 36 -10.71 -4.83 1.87
N LEU A 37 -11.74 -4.15 2.42
CA LEU A 37 -13.03 -4.77 2.72
C LEU A 37 -13.75 -5.19 1.43
N HIS A 38 -13.71 -4.31 0.42
CA HIS A 38 -13.83 -4.55 -1.01
C HIS A 38 -13.49 -5.96 -1.43
N ASN A 39 -12.18 -6.16 -1.52
CA ASN A 39 -11.54 -7.34 -2.09
C ASN A 39 -11.97 -8.58 -1.31
N LEU A 40 -11.91 -8.50 0.03
CA LEU A 40 -12.29 -9.58 0.93
C LEU A 40 -13.74 -10.08 0.71
N GLN A 41 -14.65 -9.24 0.21
CA GLN A 41 -16.05 -9.55 -0.06
C GLN A 41 -16.35 -9.94 -1.52
N SER A 42 -15.41 -9.75 -2.45
CA SER A 42 -15.63 -9.98 -3.88
C SER A 42 -15.61 -11.47 -4.27
N GLU A 43 -16.32 -11.83 -5.35
CA GLU A 43 -16.73 -13.20 -5.73
C GLU A 43 -15.58 -14.21 -6.00
N ILE A 44 -14.32 -13.78 -5.99
CA ILE A 44 -13.14 -14.62 -6.28
C ILE A 44 -12.27 -14.85 -5.01
N GLU A 45 -12.66 -14.28 -3.87
CA GLU A 45 -11.74 -14.16 -2.73
C GLU A 45 -12.12 -15.00 -1.49
N ILE A 46 -11.26 -14.91 -0.48
CA ILE A 46 -11.14 -15.73 0.74
C ILE A 46 -12.48 -16.02 1.45
N LEU A 47 -13.49 -15.15 1.34
CA LEU A 47 -14.80 -15.34 1.99
C LEU A 47 -15.89 -15.88 1.06
N ALA A 48 -15.64 -16.01 -0.25
CA ALA A 48 -16.65 -16.30 -1.27
C ALA A 48 -17.28 -17.70 -1.12
N ASP A 49 -16.54 -18.68 -0.59
CA ASP A 49 -17.03 -20.04 -0.35
C ASP A 49 -17.74 -20.21 1.01
N GLY A 50 -17.83 -19.13 1.81
CA GLY A 50 -18.45 -19.12 3.14
C GLY A 50 -17.67 -19.90 4.20
N THR A 51 -16.48 -20.42 3.89
CA THR A 51 -15.67 -21.21 4.83
C THR A 51 -14.85 -20.35 5.79
N LEU A 52 -14.69 -19.07 5.47
CA LEU A 52 -14.01 -18.04 6.25
C LEU A 52 -14.99 -16.89 6.49
N ALA A 53 -14.89 -16.23 7.64
CA ALA A 53 -15.75 -15.10 7.99
C ALA A 53 -14.97 -14.03 8.76
N LEU A 54 -15.03 -12.78 8.32
CA LEU A 54 -14.47 -11.66 9.08
C LEU A 54 -15.34 -11.38 10.31
N ARG A 55 -14.77 -11.54 11.51
CA ARG A 55 -15.45 -11.32 12.80
C ARG A 55 -15.24 -9.92 13.32
N GLN A 56 -13.99 -9.48 13.27
CA GLN A 56 -13.56 -8.24 13.91
C GLN A 56 -12.42 -7.60 13.14
N VAL A 57 -12.35 -6.28 13.16
CA VAL A 57 -11.14 -5.54 12.79
C VAL A 57 -10.67 -4.74 14.00
N LEU A 58 -9.39 -4.82 14.34
CA LEU A 58 -8.75 -3.97 15.33
C LEU A 58 -7.79 -3.01 14.63
N ILE A 59 -8.14 -1.71 14.56
CA ILE A 59 -7.21 -0.69 14.08
C ILE A 59 -6.08 -0.55 15.11
N GLN A 60 -4.83 -0.59 14.64
CA GLN A 60 -3.62 -0.57 15.47
C GLN A 60 -2.80 0.71 15.27
N GLY A 61 -2.82 1.30 14.08
CA GLY A 61 -2.05 2.51 13.78
C GLY A 61 -2.56 3.22 12.53
N VAL A 62 -2.46 4.55 12.54
CA VAL A 62 -2.82 5.43 11.41
C VAL A 62 -1.73 6.49 11.32
N ASP A 63 -1.03 6.53 10.20
CA ASP A 63 -0.04 7.55 9.90
C ASP A 63 -0.57 8.49 8.82
N MET A 64 -0.54 9.79 9.11
CA MET A 64 -1.09 10.82 8.23
C MET A 64 0.03 11.52 7.47
N PHE A 65 -0.14 11.70 6.16
CA PHE A 65 0.70 12.54 5.32
C PHE A 65 -0.10 13.79 4.93
N GLY A 66 0.15 14.87 5.66
CA GLY A 66 -0.69 16.06 5.61
C GLY A 66 -2.13 15.71 6.00
N LYS A 67 -3.05 15.80 5.04
CA LYS A 67 -4.49 15.49 5.25
C LYS A 67 -4.89 14.06 4.89
N ARG A 68 -4.02 13.32 4.19
CA ARG A 68 -4.31 11.96 3.70
C ARG A 68 -3.75 10.91 4.66
N ILE A 69 -4.34 9.72 4.65
CA ILE A 69 -3.78 8.55 5.34
C ILE A 69 -2.67 7.99 4.45
N GLY A 70 -1.44 8.00 4.97
CA GLY A 70 -0.29 7.39 4.30
C GLY A 70 -0.19 5.91 4.59
N PHE A 71 -0.23 5.54 5.88
CA PHE A 71 -0.21 4.15 6.32
C PHE A 71 -1.36 3.84 7.26
N LEU A 72 -1.90 2.62 7.12
CA LEU A 72 -2.95 2.08 7.95
C LEU A 72 -2.60 0.67 8.39
N LYS A 73 -2.46 0.46 9.71
CA LYS A 73 -2.18 -0.84 10.31
C LYS A 73 -3.38 -1.34 11.10
N PHE A 74 -3.82 -2.56 10.83
CA PHE A 74 -4.89 -3.20 11.58
C PHE A 74 -4.77 -4.72 11.59
N LYS A 75 -5.53 -5.35 12.50
CA LYS A 75 -5.67 -6.79 12.58
C LYS A 75 -7.11 -7.19 12.25
N ALA A 76 -7.29 -7.96 11.21
CA ALA A 76 -8.53 -8.67 10.89
C ALA A 76 -8.57 -10.01 11.64
N ASP A 77 -9.67 -10.28 12.33
CA ASP A 77 -9.98 -11.57 12.93
C ASP A 77 -10.86 -12.36 11.96
N ILE A 78 -10.29 -13.41 11.37
CA ILE A 78 -10.98 -14.30 10.43
C ILE A 78 -11.36 -15.59 11.17
N TYR A 79 -12.57 -16.08 10.92
CA TYR A 79 -13.07 -17.36 11.43
C TYR A 79 -12.31 -18.52 10.75
N LYS A 80 -11.12 -18.79 11.29
CA LYS A 80 -10.10 -19.86 11.07
C LYS A 80 -8.71 -19.20 11.09
N PRO A 81 -7.65 -19.90 11.50
CA PRO A 81 -6.34 -19.31 11.74
C PRO A 81 -5.60 -18.97 10.44
N VAL A 82 -6.02 -17.88 9.79
CA VAL A 82 -5.33 -17.23 8.68
C VAL A 82 -4.67 -15.96 9.22
N PRO A 83 -3.44 -15.61 8.80
CA PRO A 83 -2.82 -14.34 9.17
C PRO A 83 -3.71 -13.16 8.75
N GLY A 84 -4.17 -12.39 9.72
CA GLY A 84 -5.01 -11.20 9.50
C GLY A 84 -4.30 -9.89 9.82
N ILE A 85 -2.97 -9.85 9.81
CA ILE A 85 -2.23 -8.60 9.99
C ILE A 85 -2.22 -7.86 8.66
N VAL A 86 -2.74 -6.64 8.66
CA VAL A 86 -2.81 -5.79 7.47
C VAL A 86 -2.01 -4.52 7.72
N PHE A 87 -1.14 -4.20 6.77
CA PHE A 87 -0.41 -2.94 6.71
C PHE A 87 -0.61 -2.32 5.33
N ALA A 88 -1.60 -1.43 5.24
CA ALA A 88 -2.07 -0.85 4.00
C ALA A 88 -1.40 0.51 3.73
N ARG A 89 -1.07 0.73 2.45
CA ARG A 89 -0.65 2.01 1.86
C ARG A 89 -1.26 2.18 0.47
N GLY A 90 -1.27 3.41 -0.04
CA GLY A 90 -1.71 3.70 -1.41
C GLY A 90 -0.77 3.09 -2.46
N PRO A 91 -1.08 3.16 -3.76
CA PRO A 91 -0.22 2.64 -4.81
C PRO A 91 1.17 3.33 -4.85
N ALA A 92 2.21 2.59 -5.22
CA ALA A 92 3.57 3.10 -5.40
C ALA A 92 4.12 2.72 -6.78
N VAL A 93 5.06 3.51 -7.25
CA VAL A 93 5.84 3.26 -8.46
C VAL A 93 7.33 3.25 -8.10
N THR A 94 8.09 2.45 -8.83
CA THR A 94 9.56 2.48 -8.84
C THR A 94 9.99 2.64 -10.29
N VAL A 95 10.95 3.51 -10.56
CA VAL A 95 11.40 3.81 -11.92
C VAL A 95 12.83 3.35 -12.12
N LEU A 96 13.05 2.48 -13.11
CA LEU A 96 14.40 2.15 -13.59
C LEU A 96 14.82 3.16 -14.65
N ILE A 97 15.76 4.04 -14.30
CA ILE A 97 16.30 5.04 -15.22
C ILE A 97 17.62 4.52 -15.74
N LEU A 98 17.72 4.36 -17.06
CA LEU A 98 18.95 4.00 -17.76
C LEU A 98 19.54 5.25 -18.42
N LEU A 99 20.79 5.57 -18.08
CA LEU A 99 21.55 6.66 -18.68
C LEU A 99 22.63 6.06 -19.59
N GLU A 100 22.66 6.51 -20.83
CA GLU A 100 23.74 6.17 -21.77
C GLU A 100 24.78 7.30 -21.79
N SER A 101 26.04 6.96 -21.57
CA SER A 101 27.15 7.92 -21.59
C SER A 101 28.44 7.20 -22.02
N ASP A 102 29.16 7.78 -22.99
CA ASP A 102 30.43 7.26 -23.49
C ASP A 102 30.42 5.79 -23.96
N GLY A 103 29.26 5.33 -24.47
CA GLY A 103 29.07 3.96 -24.95
C GLY A 103 28.72 2.94 -23.86
N GLU A 104 28.57 3.39 -22.61
CA GLU A 104 28.19 2.58 -21.46
C GLU A 104 26.78 2.93 -20.98
N THR A 105 26.08 1.96 -20.38
CA THR A 105 24.74 2.14 -19.80
C THR A 105 24.80 2.06 -18.27
N TYR A 106 24.25 3.06 -17.60
CA TYR A 106 24.24 3.18 -16.15
C TYR A 106 22.80 3.17 -15.62
N ALA A 107 22.59 2.55 -14.46
CA ALA A 107 21.33 2.67 -13.72
C ALA A 107 21.43 3.81 -12.70
N VAL A 108 20.44 4.71 -12.69
CA VAL A 108 20.36 5.75 -11.66
C VAL A 108 19.79 5.14 -10.38
N LEU A 109 20.51 5.33 -9.28
CA LEU A 109 20.08 4.95 -7.93
C LEU A 109 20.05 6.20 -7.05
N THR A 110 19.17 6.21 -6.06
CA THR A 110 19.11 7.24 -5.02
C THR A 110 19.66 6.68 -3.71
N GLU A 111 20.37 7.53 -2.97
CA GLU A 111 20.88 7.19 -1.65
C GLU A 111 19.79 7.47 -0.60
N GLN A 112 19.28 6.41 0.03
CA GLN A 112 18.09 6.48 0.87
C GLN A 112 18.42 6.06 2.30
N ALA A 113 18.17 6.97 3.25
CA ALA A 113 18.29 6.68 4.67
C ALA A 113 17.09 5.83 5.12
N ARG A 114 17.33 4.55 5.38
CA ARG A 114 16.32 3.59 5.85
C ARG A 114 16.45 3.41 7.36
N VAL A 115 15.79 4.30 8.11
CA VAL A 115 15.70 4.21 9.59
C VAL A 115 15.28 2.81 10.07
N PRO A 116 14.29 2.12 9.47
CA PRO A 116 13.90 0.77 9.92
C PRO A 116 15.03 -0.28 9.86
N THR A 117 16.01 -0.09 8.98
CA THR A 117 17.18 -0.98 8.86
C THR A 117 18.45 -0.38 9.47
N GLY A 118 18.39 0.89 9.92
CA GLY A 118 19.52 1.64 10.46
C GLY A 118 20.64 1.88 9.45
N ARG A 119 20.33 1.86 8.14
CA ARG A 119 21.32 1.91 7.06
C ARG A 119 20.96 2.97 6.04
N ILE A 120 21.99 3.41 5.32
CA ILE A 120 21.85 4.13 4.07
C ILE A 120 22.03 3.10 2.94
N ILE A 121 21.10 3.07 1.99
CA ILE A 121 21.04 2.04 0.95
C ILE A 121 20.91 2.75 -0.40
N LEU A 122 21.60 2.23 -1.42
CA LEU A 122 21.34 2.60 -2.81
C LEU A 122 20.19 1.77 -3.34
N GLU A 123 19.13 2.43 -3.78
CA GLU A 123 17.92 1.81 -4.31
C GLU A 123 17.41 2.58 -5.52
N LEU A 124 16.46 1.97 -6.24
CA LEU A 124 15.82 2.64 -7.37
C LEU A 124 14.92 3.77 -6.84
N PRO A 125 14.85 4.92 -7.54
CA PRO A 125 13.91 5.98 -7.20
C PRO A 125 12.48 5.46 -7.13
N THR A 126 11.77 5.82 -6.07
CA THR A 126 10.39 5.36 -5.83
C THR A 126 9.51 6.49 -5.35
N GLY A 127 8.24 6.45 -5.75
CA GLY A 127 7.24 7.44 -5.37
C GLY A 127 5.92 6.78 -5.03
N MET A 128 5.19 7.35 -4.09
CA MET A 128 3.77 7.02 -3.96
C MET A 128 2.99 7.78 -5.02
N LEU A 129 1.97 7.14 -5.60
CA LEU A 129 1.08 7.80 -6.53
C LEU A 129 0.03 8.58 -5.75
N ASP A 130 -0.28 9.78 -6.25
CA ASP A 130 -1.32 10.63 -5.69
C ASP A 130 -2.64 10.37 -6.42
N ASP A 131 -3.61 9.79 -5.70
CA ASP A 131 -4.95 9.42 -6.19
C ASP A 131 -5.68 10.57 -6.94
N ASP A 132 -5.35 11.82 -6.64
CA ASP A 132 -6.09 13.00 -7.10
C ASP A 132 -5.56 13.63 -8.40
N LYS A 133 -4.36 13.27 -8.87
CA LYS A 133 -3.66 14.03 -9.92
C LYS A 133 -3.42 13.28 -11.23
N GLY A 134 -3.67 11.98 -11.30
CA GLY A 134 -3.28 11.16 -12.46
C GLY A 134 -1.78 11.24 -12.75
N ASP A 135 -0.98 11.62 -11.74
CA ASP A 135 0.47 11.76 -11.85
C ASP A 135 1.08 10.38 -11.73
N PHE A 136 1.27 9.75 -12.89
CA PHE A 136 1.77 8.37 -13.01
C PHE A 136 3.22 8.22 -12.58
N ILE A 137 4.00 9.31 -12.64
CA ILE A 137 5.44 9.28 -12.40
C ILE A 137 5.74 9.30 -10.89
N GLY A 138 4.73 9.57 -10.06
CA GLY A 138 4.88 9.69 -8.62
C GLY A 138 5.76 10.88 -8.31
N THR A 139 5.18 11.94 -7.74
CA THR A 139 5.89 13.19 -7.43
C THR A 139 7.24 12.98 -6.71
N GLY A 140 7.37 11.90 -5.93
CA GLY A 140 8.62 11.51 -5.27
C GLY A 140 9.81 11.19 -6.20
N VAL A 141 9.59 10.64 -7.40
CA VAL A 141 10.71 10.26 -8.29
C VAL A 141 11.44 11.48 -8.85
N GLU A 142 10.68 12.52 -9.25
CA GLU A 142 11.28 13.78 -9.70
C GLU A 142 11.92 14.54 -8.54
N GLU A 143 11.32 14.50 -7.35
CA GLU A 143 11.89 15.11 -6.13
C GLU A 143 13.23 14.47 -5.73
N GLU A 144 13.36 13.15 -5.87
CA GLU A 144 14.56 12.41 -5.51
C GLU A 144 15.69 12.55 -6.54
N THR A 145 15.37 12.60 -7.83
CA THR A 145 16.37 12.57 -8.91
C THR A 145 16.64 13.94 -9.53
N GLY A 146 15.71 14.88 -9.42
CA GLY A 146 15.73 16.14 -10.15
C GLY A 146 15.49 16.01 -11.66
N ILE A 147 15.20 14.79 -12.15
CA ILE A 147 14.97 14.50 -13.56
C ILE A 147 13.48 14.66 -13.82
N LYS A 148 13.14 15.44 -14.86
CA LYS A 148 11.76 15.56 -15.34
C LYS A 148 11.50 14.51 -16.40
N PHE A 149 10.44 13.75 -16.22
CA PHE A 149 10.08 12.69 -17.15
C PHE A 149 8.86 13.09 -17.96
N LYS A 150 8.77 12.55 -19.18
CA LYS A 150 7.53 12.54 -19.93
C LYS A 150 7.02 11.12 -20.00
N LEU A 151 5.72 10.94 -19.81
CA LEU A 151 5.09 9.62 -19.84
C LEU A 151 5.32 8.90 -21.19
N GLU A 152 5.41 9.65 -22.28
CA GLU A 152 5.70 9.14 -23.63
C GLU A 152 7.08 8.48 -23.77
N ASP A 153 8.04 8.86 -22.92
CA ASP A 153 9.39 8.32 -22.90
C ASP A 153 9.52 7.10 -21.98
N MET A 154 8.45 6.75 -21.25
CA MET A 154 8.45 5.65 -20.29
C MET A 154 7.98 4.34 -20.92
N VAL A 155 8.60 3.25 -20.48
CA VAL A 155 8.18 1.89 -20.82
C VAL A 155 7.56 1.25 -19.57
N ASP A 156 6.30 0.84 -19.67
CA ASP A 156 5.63 0.08 -18.62
C ASP A 156 6.17 -1.34 -18.56
N LEU A 157 7.01 -1.62 -17.56
CA LEU A 157 7.59 -2.95 -17.38
C LEU A 157 6.56 -4.01 -16.99
N THR A 158 5.43 -3.61 -16.40
CA THR A 158 4.37 -4.55 -16.02
C THR A 158 3.59 -5.06 -17.23
N ALA A 159 3.57 -4.29 -18.32
CA ALA A 159 2.98 -4.70 -19.58
C ALA A 159 3.69 -5.90 -20.24
N PHE A 160 4.94 -6.20 -19.85
CA PHE A 160 5.66 -7.39 -20.31
C PHE A 160 5.33 -8.66 -19.50
N LEU A 161 4.59 -8.54 -18.40
CA LEU A 161 4.12 -9.71 -17.65
C LEU A 161 3.08 -10.48 -18.47
N ASP A 162 2.99 -11.78 -18.20
CA ASP A 162 2.01 -12.65 -18.87
C ASP A 162 0.58 -12.13 -18.60
N SER A 163 -0.25 -12.05 -19.65
CA SER A 163 -1.59 -11.47 -19.57
C SER A 163 -2.52 -12.23 -18.61
N SER A 164 -2.26 -13.52 -18.36
CA SER A 164 -2.98 -14.31 -17.35
C SER A 164 -2.79 -13.80 -15.92
N THR A 165 -1.73 -13.03 -15.67
CA THR A 165 -1.49 -12.35 -14.37
C THR A 165 -2.29 -11.05 -14.23
N GLY A 166 -2.99 -10.63 -15.29
CA GLY A 166 -3.58 -9.30 -15.39
C GLY A 166 -2.52 -8.19 -15.49
N CYS A 167 -1.30 -8.53 -15.92
CA CYS A 167 -0.12 -7.67 -15.93
C CYS A 167 0.24 -7.12 -14.54
N ARG A 168 0.14 -7.97 -13.51
CA ARG A 168 0.36 -7.58 -12.11
C ARG A 168 1.37 -8.50 -11.45
N PHE A 169 2.19 -7.93 -10.58
CA PHE A 169 3.13 -8.65 -9.73
C PHE A 169 2.82 -8.39 -8.27
N PHE A 170 2.65 -9.46 -7.49
CA PHE A 170 2.51 -9.36 -6.04
C PHE A 170 3.88 -9.66 -5.40
N PRO A 171 4.58 -8.65 -4.85
CA PRO A 171 5.77 -8.93 -4.06
C PRO A 171 5.38 -9.79 -2.85
N SER A 172 6.26 -10.69 -2.44
CA SER A 172 6.03 -11.49 -1.24
C SER A 172 5.71 -10.57 -0.05
N PRO A 173 4.70 -10.88 0.79
CA PRO A 173 4.31 -10.04 1.94
C PRO A 173 5.43 -9.78 2.94
N ALA A 174 6.52 -10.54 2.88
CA ALA A 174 7.73 -10.33 3.67
C ALA A 174 8.58 -9.12 3.24
N SER A 175 8.27 -8.53 2.08
CA SER A 175 9.00 -7.42 1.47
C SER A 175 8.12 -6.17 1.58
N ILE A 176 8.21 -5.47 2.72
CA ILE A 176 7.73 -4.09 2.98
C ILE A 176 6.40 -3.70 2.29
N GLY A 177 5.32 -3.75 3.07
CA GLY A 177 4.04 -3.10 2.78
C GLY A 177 3.08 -3.91 1.90
N MET A 178 1.85 -4.12 2.38
CA MET A 178 0.79 -4.51 1.45
C MET A 178 0.46 -3.25 0.65
N ASP A 179 0.86 -3.23 -0.62
CA ASP A 179 0.28 -2.32 -1.58
C ASP A 179 -1.21 -2.71 -1.70
N ASN A 180 -2.10 -1.88 -1.13
CA ASN A 180 -3.53 -2.03 -1.37
C ASN A 180 -3.78 -1.49 -2.78
N LEU A 181 -3.56 -2.34 -3.79
CA LEU A 181 -3.74 -1.98 -5.19
C LEU A 181 -5.18 -2.29 -5.61
N ASN A 182 -6.01 -1.25 -5.63
CA ASN A 182 -6.95 -1.08 -6.73
C ASN A 182 -6.60 0.22 -7.46
N ALA A 183 -6.34 0.11 -8.75
CA ALA A 183 -6.66 1.16 -9.71
C ALA A 183 -8.10 0.93 -10.16
#